data_AF-A0A838UCU9-F1
#
_entry.id   AF-A0A838UCU9-F1
#
_cell.length_a   1.000
_cell.length_b   1.000
_cell.length_c   1.000
_cell.angle_alpha   90.00
_cell.angle_beta   90.00
_cell.angle_gamma   90.00
#
_symmetry.space_group_name_H-M   'P 1'
#
loop_
_entity.id
_entity.type
_entity.pdbx_description
1 polymer ?
#
loop_
_entity_poly.entity_id
_entity_poly.type
_entity_poly.pdbx_seq_one_letter_code
_entity_poly.pdbx_strand_id
1 'polypeptide(L)'
;MGGRRLAIGFRLYPGHLDLEAQRALVLAVMDGEKRAPFYRPVTPGGQAMSVEMTNFGALGWVTDARGYRYEARHPTTRAPWPQFLRSQA
;
A
#
# COMPACT_ATOMS: atom_id res chain seq x y z
N MET A 1 15.06 9.01 -19.24
CA MET A 1 15.73 8.04 -18.32
C MET A 1 15.33 6.62 -18.71
N GLY A 2 16.29 5.80 -19.16
CA GLY A 2 16.00 4.44 -19.65
C GLY A 2 16.09 3.39 -18.55
N GLY A 3 14.95 2.87 -18.09
CA GLY A 3 14.90 1.79 -17.09
C GLY A 3 15.53 0.49 -17.61
N ARG A 4 16.23 -0.22 -16.72
CA ARG A 4 16.85 -1.53 -16.99
C ARG A 4 15.77 -2.57 -17.24
N ARG A 5 15.71 -3.13 -18.46
CA ARG A 5 14.81 -4.24 -18.77
C ARG A 5 15.35 -5.52 -18.11
N LEU A 6 14.52 -6.19 -17.32
CA LEU A 6 14.89 -7.44 -16.62
C LEU A 6 14.14 -8.65 -17.16
N ALA A 7 12.94 -8.45 -17.72
CA ALA A 7 12.16 -9.49 -18.41
C ALA A 7 11.28 -8.85 -19.50
N ILE A 8 10.59 -9.67 -20.30
CA ILE A 8 9.56 -9.19 -21.23
C ILE A 8 8.47 -8.48 -20.42
N GLY A 9 8.13 -7.24 -20.78
CA GLY A 9 7.11 -6.44 -20.09
C GLY A 9 7.55 -5.82 -18.76
N PHE A 10 8.79 -6.01 -18.28
CA PHE A 10 9.23 -5.53 -16.97
C PHE A 10 10.52 -4.70 -17.03
N ARG A 11 10.48 -3.49 -16.45
CA ARG A 11 11.61 -2.56 -16.34
C ARG A 11 11.79 -2.09 -14.90
N LEU A 12 13.04 -2.05 -14.45
CA LEU A 12 13.46 -1.45 -13.20
C LEU A 12 14.03 -0.05 -13.45
N TYR A 13 13.59 0.95 -12.68
CA TYR A 13 14.10 2.32 -12.73
C TYR A 13 14.77 2.67 -11.38
N PRO A 14 16.08 2.39 -11.22
CA PRO A 14 16.79 2.77 -10.01
C PRO A 14 16.80 4.28 -9.83
N GLY A 15 16.53 4.76 -8.60
CA GLY A 15 16.55 6.20 -8.30
C GLY A 15 15.52 7.02 -9.06
N HIS A 16 14.40 6.41 -9.51
CA HIS A 16 13.39 7.13 -10.29
C HIS A 16 12.73 8.28 -9.53
N LEU A 17 12.49 8.07 -8.23
CA LEU A 17 12.03 9.13 -7.34
C LEU A 17 13.27 9.88 -6.84
N ASP A 18 13.34 11.18 -7.13
CA ASP A 18 14.32 12.05 -6.50
C ASP A 18 14.03 12.20 -4.99
N LEU A 19 14.92 12.91 -4.28
CA LEU A 19 14.81 13.07 -2.83
C LEU A 19 13.53 13.80 -2.41
N GLU A 20 13.05 14.76 -3.20
CA GLU A 20 11.84 15.51 -2.92
C GLU A 20 10.61 14.62 -3.07
N ALA A 21 10.52 13.89 -4.17
CA ALA A 21 9.44 12.93 -4.44
C ALA A 21 9.40 11.80 -3.40
N GLN A 22 10.57 11.28 -2.98
CA GLN A 22 10.64 10.30 -1.89
C GLN A 22 10.06 10.85 -0.58
N ARG A 23 10.44 12.07 -0.19
CA ARG A 23 9.93 12.73 1.02
C ARG A 23 8.42 12.97 0.94
N ALA A 24 7.95 13.49 -0.20
CA ALA A 24 6.54 13.73 -0.43
C ALA A 24 5.71 12.44 -0.30
N LEU A 25 6.20 11.33 -0.86
CA LEU A 25 5.54 10.03 -0.75
C LEU A 25 5.46 9.53 0.70
N VAL A 26 6.56 9.61 1.46
CA VAL A 26 6.56 9.21 2.88
C VAL A 26 5.56 10.05 3.68
N LEU A 27 5.55 11.37 3.50
CA LEU A 27 4.62 12.25 4.19
C LEU A 27 3.16 11.94 3.83
N ALA A 28 2.87 11.68 2.56
CA ALA A 28 1.52 11.32 2.12
C ALA A 28 1.03 10.00 2.74
N VAL A 29 1.90 8.99 2.83
CA VAL A 29 1.58 7.71 3.49
C VAL A 29 1.34 7.92 4.99
N MET A 30 2.21 8.67 5.66
CA MET A 30 2.08 8.93 7.11
C MET A 30 0.86 9.80 7.44
N ASP A 31 0.40 10.66 6.53
CA ASP A 31 -0.87 11.37 6.73
C ASP A 31 -2.08 10.44 6.57
N GLY A 32 -2.05 9.59 5.54
CA GLY A 32 -3.13 8.63 5.30
C GLY A 32 -3.28 7.61 6.43
N GLU A 33 -2.15 7.16 7.00
CA GLU A 33 -2.09 6.20 8.11
C GLU A 33 -2.91 6.64 9.31
N LYS A 34 -2.95 7.94 9.63
CA LYS A 34 -3.78 8.47 10.73
C LYS A 34 -5.26 8.11 10.61
N ARG A 35 -5.76 7.90 9.38
CA ARG A 35 -7.15 7.51 9.08
C ARG A 35 -7.32 6.01 8.83
N ALA A 36 -6.26 5.34 8.39
CA ALA A 36 -6.20 3.90 8.22
C ALA A 36 -4.87 3.38 8.79
N PRO A 37 -4.82 3.14 10.12
CA PRO A 37 -3.59 2.77 10.79
C PRO A 37 -2.99 1.48 10.23
N PHE A 38 -1.68 1.33 10.36
CA PHE A 38 -1.06 0.06 10.04
C PHE A 38 -1.64 -1.07 10.91
N TYR A 39 -1.86 -2.24 10.29
CA TYR A 39 -2.23 -3.45 11.00
C TYR A 39 -1.38 -4.63 10.49
N ARG A 40 -1.26 -5.68 11.29
CA ARG A 40 -0.55 -6.90 10.92
C ARG A 40 -1.55 -7.94 10.38
N PRO A 41 -1.58 -8.21 9.06
CA PRO A 41 -2.53 -9.15 8.50
C PRO A 41 -2.20 -10.60 8.90
N VAL A 42 -3.22 -11.46 8.84
CA VAL A 42 -3.08 -12.90 9.10
C VAL A 42 -3.31 -13.64 7.79
N THR A 43 -2.40 -14.53 7.44
CA THR A 43 -2.55 -15.40 6.26
C THR A 43 -3.74 -16.36 6.45
N PRO A 44 -4.28 -16.95 5.38
CA PRO A 44 -5.38 -17.91 5.50
C PRO A 44 -5.04 -19.12 6.37
N GLY A 45 -3.75 -19.46 6.49
CA GLY A 45 -3.24 -20.51 7.39
C GLY A 45 -3.08 -20.08 8.86
N GLY A 46 -3.53 -18.88 9.25
CA GLY A 46 -3.51 -18.40 10.64
C GLY A 46 -2.19 -17.76 11.09
N GLN A 47 -1.18 -17.68 10.21
CA GLN A 47 0.11 -17.07 10.54
C GLN A 47 0.06 -15.55 10.34
N ALA A 48 0.45 -14.78 11.36
CA ALA A 48 0.62 -13.34 11.24
C ALA A 48 1.82 -13.01 10.32
N MET A 49 1.63 -12.06 9.42
CA MET A 49 2.72 -11.59 8.55
C MET A 49 3.74 -10.78 9.37
N SER A 50 5.02 -10.81 9.01
CA SER A 50 6.03 -9.95 9.64
C SER A 50 5.81 -8.46 9.32
N VAL A 51 5.27 -8.19 8.14
CA VAL A 51 4.97 -6.85 7.61
C VAL A 51 3.67 -6.30 8.20
N GLU A 52 3.67 -5.00 8.48
CA GLU A 52 2.45 -4.24 8.74
C GLU A 52 2.00 -3.52 7.46
N MET A 53 0.70 -3.46 7.24
CA MET A 53 0.12 -2.99 5.99
C MET A 53 -1.03 -2.03 6.25
N THR A 54 -1.23 -1.11 5.31
CA THR A 54 -2.43 -0.29 5.17
C THR A 54 -2.72 -0.11 3.68
N ASN A 55 -3.90 0.41 3.33
CA ASN A 55 -4.30 0.62 1.95
C ASN A 55 -4.92 2.01 1.78
N PHE A 56 -4.84 2.53 0.55
CA PHE A 56 -5.43 3.80 0.15
C PHE A 56 -6.13 3.63 -1.21
N GLY A 57 -7.34 4.18 -1.35
CA GLY A 57 -8.19 4.04 -2.53
C GLY A 57 -9.56 3.44 -2.21
N ALA A 58 -10.34 3.08 -3.23
CA ALA A 58 -11.68 2.52 -3.03
C ALA A 58 -11.68 1.11 -2.41
N LEU A 59 -10.61 0.35 -2.66
CA LEU A 59 -10.44 -1.03 -2.20
C LEU A 59 -9.02 -1.22 -1.68
N GLY A 60 -8.90 -2.00 -0.61
CA GLY A 60 -7.63 -2.41 -0.03
C GLY A 60 -7.48 -3.92 -0.06
N TRP A 61 -6.26 -4.39 -0.29
CA TRP A 61 -5.96 -5.82 -0.21
C TRP A 61 -5.94 -6.24 1.27
N VAL A 62 -6.66 -7.33 1.58
CA VAL A 62 -6.80 -7.88 2.93
C VAL A 62 -6.63 -9.39 2.88
N THR A 63 -6.04 -9.92 3.95
CA THR A 63 -5.96 -11.35 4.24
C THR A 63 -6.40 -11.63 5.68
N ASP A 64 -7.14 -12.71 5.83
CA ASP A 64 -7.50 -13.35 7.10
C ASP A 64 -7.83 -14.83 6.83
N ALA A 65 -8.43 -15.52 7.82
CA ALA A 65 -8.85 -16.91 7.70
C ALA A 65 -9.83 -17.19 6.52
N ARG A 66 -10.46 -16.16 5.93
CA ARG A 66 -11.37 -16.28 4.79
C ARG A 66 -10.65 -16.25 3.44
N GLY A 67 -9.35 -16.02 3.42
CA GLY A 67 -8.57 -15.90 2.19
C GLY A 67 -8.14 -14.48 1.86
N TYR A 68 -7.55 -14.33 0.68
CA TYR A 68 -7.09 -13.07 0.11
C TYR A 68 -8.21 -12.40 -0.69
N ARG A 69 -8.42 -11.09 -0.50
CA ARG A 69 -9.45 -10.35 -1.22
C ARG A 69 -9.23 -8.84 -1.19
N TYR A 70 -9.98 -8.14 -2.02
CA TYR A 70 -10.14 -6.69 -1.92
C TYR A 70 -11.38 -6.36 -1.08
N GLU A 71 -11.22 -5.45 -0.14
CA GLU A 71 -12.26 -4.98 0.77
C GLU A 71 -12.38 -3.46 0.69
N ALA A 72 -13.59 -2.92 0.79
CA ALA A 72 -13.82 -1.47 0.80
C ALA A 72 -13.49 -0.81 2.15
N ARG A 73 -13.28 -1.63 3.20
CA ARG A 73 -13.14 -1.17 4.58
C ARG A 73 -11.94 -1.78 5.27
N HIS A 74 -11.33 -0.99 6.13
CA HIS A 74 -10.24 -1.41 7.00
C HIS A 74 -10.66 -2.57 7.91
N PRO A 75 -9.87 -3.65 8.07
CA PRO A 75 -10.26 -4.82 8.84
C PRO A 75 -10.45 -4.51 10.33
N THR A 76 -9.55 -3.72 10.92
CA THR A 76 -9.62 -3.28 12.32
C THR A 76 -10.61 -2.13 12.56
N THR A 77 -10.43 -0.97 11.92
CA THR A 77 -11.25 0.22 12.20
C THR A 77 -12.65 0.19 11.56
N ARG A 78 -12.88 -0.70 10.57
CA ARG A 78 -14.13 -0.82 9.79
C ARG A 78 -14.51 0.42 8.98
N ALA A 79 -13.70 1.47 9.03
CA ALA A 79 -13.84 2.68 8.23
C ALA A 79 -13.49 2.38 6.75
N PRO A 80 -14.05 3.13 5.79
CA PRO A 80 -13.57 3.10 4.41
C PRO A 80 -12.09 3.45 4.34
N TRP A 81 -11.38 2.88 3.36
CA TRP A 81 -10.00 3.28 3.11
C TRP A 81 -9.90 4.76 2.70
N PRO A 82 -8.86 5.50 3.13
CA PRO A 82 -8.66 6.86 2.70
C PRO A 82 -8.41 6.91 1.20
N GLN A 83 -8.94 7.91 0.52
CA GLN A 83 -8.57 8.14 -0.88
C GLN A 83 -7.08 8.48 -0.97
N PHE A 84 -6.42 7.96 -2.01
CA PHE A 84 -5.06 8.39 -2.32
C PHE A 84 -5.10 9.88 -2.69
N LEU A 85 -4.24 10.69 -2.08
CA LEU A 85 -4.04 12.06 -2.51
C LEU A 85 -3.49 11.99 -3.94
N ARG A 86 -4.29 12.37 -4.94
CA ARG A 86 -3.74 12.58 -6.28
C ARG A 86 -2.75 13.72 -6.17
N SER A 87 -1.46 13.46 -6.45
CA SER A 87 -0.52 14.55 -6.67
C SER A 87 -1.04 15.34 -7.87
N GLN A 88 -1.23 16.65 -7.71
CA GLN A 88 -1.34 17.52 -8.89
C GLN A 88 0.03 17.44 -9.57
N ALA A 89 0.01 16.95 -10.82
CA ALA A 89 1.17 16.96 -11.69
C ALA A 89 1.53 18.39 -12.09
#